data_AF-A0A2N9B1M9-F1
#
_entry.id   AF-A0A2N9B1M9-F1
#
_cell.length_a   1.000
_cell.length_b   1.000
_cell.length_c   1.000
_cell.angle_alpha   90.00
_cell.angle_beta   90.00
_cell.angle_gamma   90.00
#
_symmetry.space_group_name_H-M   'P 1'
#
loop_
_entity.id
_entity.type
_entity.pdbx_description
1 polymer ?
#
loop_
_entity_poly.entity_id
_entity_poly.type
_entity_poly.pdbx_seq_one_letter_code
_entity_poly.pdbx_strand_id
1 'polypeptide(L)'
;MNVKKPVVVAIAIAAATLMTACSGNSTSARNTSADKPIVNKDNWPAQVPRQGLARNMVLPLEKYMLSYADRVTLDQATTDLQQKCMAGYGFHVTLPEPGANPPPSTDDADMERRYGITDPNDAAKYGYELAPKFRGHTSQSVPDLPGVQVEVLTGHTKPVIAHPKDGKSGFYVTPNSVKPARTSYNGKALKKGGCVGWSKEQIKLDDSDALFVSQLAGKSLTGSQRDGGVKKAIRAWSSCMDAKGHKNLADPYEAMAQGVTDGRASKSRDSVKLAVDDVACKQRTNLVRIWFDAESKIENKQIADNKAELEAIASRHGKALSVARAQQAA
;
A
#
# COMPACT_ATOMS: atom_id res chain seq x y z
N MET A 1 -63.24 4.91 68.24
CA MET A 1 -64.69 5.24 68.33
C MET A 1 -65.33 4.94 66.98
N ASN A 2 -66.33 4.05 67.02
CA ASN A 2 -67.36 3.67 66.04
C ASN A 2 -67.21 4.06 64.55
N VAL A 3 -67.00 3.10 63.63
CA VAL A 3 -67.94 2.10 63.05
C VAL A 3 -68.80 2.69 61.92
N LYS A 4 -68.69 2.12 60.71
CA LYS A 4 -69.76 1.42 59.95
C LYS A 4 -69.25 0.95 58.57
N LYS A 5 -69.41 -0.35 58.28
CA LYS A 5 -69.43 -1.00 56.94
C LYS A 5 -70.83 -0.75 56.28
N PRO A 6 -71.30 -1.35 55.14
CA PRO A 6 -70.74 -2.38 54.22
C PRO A 6 -71.15 -2.24 52.70
N VAL A 7 -70.97 -3.33 51.91
CA VAL A 7 -71.74 -3.79 50.70
C VAL A 7 -71.27 -3.24 49.32
N VAL A 8 -70.62 -4.01 48.42
CA VAL A 8 -71.01 -5.12 47.50
C VAL A 8 -71.66 -4.68 46.15
N VAL A 9 -70.88 -4.88 45.07
CA VAL A 9 -71.14 -5.43 43.71
C VAL A 9 -72.42 -5.06 42.93
N ALA A 10 -72.23 -4.59 41.67
CA ALA A 10 -73.02 -5.01 40.50
C ALA A 10 -72.29 -4.73 39.17
N ILE A 11 -72.51 -5.63 38.21
CA ILE A 11 -71.83 -5.84 36.92
C ILE A 11 -72.53 -5.06 35.79
N ALA A 12 -71.78 -4.60 34.78
CA ALA A 12 -72.29 -4.43 33.42
C ALA A 12 -71.19 -4.73 32.38
N ILE A 13 -71.45 -5.74 31.55
CA ILE A 13 -70.67 -6.16 30.38
C ILE A 13 -71.28 -5.48 29.16
N ALA A 14 -70.47 -4.87 28.28
CA ALA A 14 -70.79 -4.76 26.85
C ALA A 14 -69.58 -4.42 25.96
N ALA A 15 -69.35 -5.32 25.00
CA ALA A 15 -68.96 -5.13 23.60
C ALA A 15 -67.54 -4.64 23.23
N ALA A 16 -66.92 -5.47 22.39
CA ALA A 16 -65.62 -5.34 21.77
C ALA A 16 -65.58 -4.30 20.64
N THR A 17 -64.44 -3.61 20.52
CA THR A 17 -63.90 -3.12 19.25
C THR A 17 -62.38 -3.26 19.26
N LEU A 18 -61.87 -4.15 18.42
CA LEU A 18 -60.46 -4.32 18.07
C LEU A 18 -59.99 -3.09 17.28
N MET A 19 -59.02 -2.34 17.79
CA MET A 19 -58.17 -1.48 16.97
C MET A 19 -56.71 -1.83 17.25
N THR A 20 -56.06 -2.27 16.17
CA THR A 20 -54.66 -2.64 16.04
C THR A 20 -53.73 -1.49 16.42
N ALA A 21 -53.05 -1.63 17.55
CA ALA A 21 -51.93 -0.79 17.94
C ALA A 21 -50.67 -1.23 17.18
N CYS A 22 -50.33 -0.53 16.09
CA CYS A 22 -48.98 -0.59 15.54
C CYS A 22 -48.07 0.29 16.40
N SER A 23 -47.47 -0.30 17.42
CA SER A 23 -46.34 0.29 18.14
C SER A 23 -45.17 0.41 17.17
N GLY A 24 -44.99 1.60 16.61
CA GLY A 24 -43.80 1.98 15.84
C GLY A 24 -42.58 1.97 16.75
N ASN A 25 -41.93 0.81 16.83
CA ASN A 25 -40.67 0.65 17.52
C ASN A 25 -39.61 1.39 16.69
N SER A 26 -39.30 2.63 17.09
CA SER A 26 -38.16 3.41 16.59
C SER A 26 -36.89 2.65 16.90
N THR A 27 -36.55 1.71 16.02
CA THR A 27 -35.23 1.13 15.93
C THR A 27 -34.32 2.27 15.48
N SER A 28 -33.55 2.80 16.44
CA SER A 28 -32.33 3.53 16.14
C SER A 28 -31.49 2.66 15.21
N ALA A 29 -31.66 2.87 13.91
CA ALA A 29 -30.73 2.40 12.91
C ALA A 29 -29.38 2.99 13.32
N ARG A 30 -28.48 2.09 13.76
CA ARG A 30 -27.05 2.36 13.76
C ARG A 30 -26.75 2.91 12.38
N ASN A 31 -26.33 4.16 12.31
CA ASN A 31 -25.60 4.71 11.17
C ASN A 31 -24.34 3.85 11.01
N THR A 32 -24.47 2.75 10.28
CA THR A 32 -23.36 1.94 9.81
C THR A 32 -22.63 2.76 8.77
N SER A 33 -21.34 2.95 9.00
CA SER A 33 -20.35 3.60 8.14
C SER A 33 -20.19 2.96 6.75
N ALA A 34 -21.28 2.73 6.02
CA ALA A 34 -21.33 2.07 4.72
C ALA A 34 -20.94 2.98 3.54
N ASP A 35 -20.69 4.27 3.78
CA ASP A 35 -20.53 5.26 2.71
C ASP A 35 -19.08 5.69 2.41
N LYS A 36 -18.06 5.05 3.03
CA LYS A 36 -16.67 5.37 2.68
C LYS A 36 -16.12 4.37 1.66
N PRO A 37 -15.61 4.84 0.50
CA PRO A 37 -14.99 3.96 -0.47
C PRO A 37 -13.77 3.27 0.15
N ILE A 38 -13.58 1.99 -0.18
CA ILE A 38 -12.43 1.19 0.27
C ILE A 38 -11.13 1.82 -0.22
N VAL A 39 -11.13 2.31 -1.47
CA VAL A 39 -10.02 3.04 -2.07
C VAL A 39 -10.25 4.54 -1.92
N ASN A 40 -9.35 5.21 -1.20
CA ASN A 40 -9.30 6.66 -1.14
C ASN A 40 -8.08 7.19 -1.90
N LYS A 41 -8.30 7.70 -3.12
CA LYS A 41 -7.25 8.23 -4.00
C LYS A 41 -6.58 9.50 -3.46
N ASP A 42 -7.23 10.25 -2.56
CA ASP A 42 -6.61 11.42 -1.93
C ASP A 42 -5.45 11.04 -0.99
N ASN A 43 -5.41 9.78 -0.57
CA ASN A 43 -4.31 9.24 0.22
C ASN A 43 -3.14 8.74 -0.63
N TRP A 44 -3.30 8.64 -1.95
CA TRP A 44 -2.23 8.17 -2.82
C TRP A 44 -1.04 9.14 -2.80
N PRO A 45 0.19 8.63 -2.94
CA PRO A 45 1.37 9.47 -3.04
C PRO A 45 1.27 10.39 -4.27
N ALA A 46 1.87 11.57 -4.15
CA ALA A 46 2.00 12.46 -5.30
C ALA A 46 3.03 11.91 -6.27
N GLN A 47 2.87 12.18 -7.57
CA GLN A 47 3.85 11.77 -8.58
C GLN A 47 5.23 12.42 -8.39
N VAL A 48 5.27 13.60 -7.77
CA VAL A 48 6.50 14.33 -7.45
C VAL A 48 6.35 14.88 -6.03
N PRO A 49 7.41 14.86 -5.19
CA PRO A 49 7.35 15.41 -3.85
C PRO A 49 6.86 16.86 -3.85
N ARG A 50 5.79 17.14 -3.09
CA ARG A 50 5.15 18.47 -3.05
C ARG A 50 5.78 19.42 -2.03
N GLN A 51 6.53 18.87 -1.08
CA GLN A 51 7.02 19.58 0.10
C GLN A 51 8.39 19.02 0.54
N GLY A 52 8.98 19.62 1.57
CA GLY A 52 10.28 19.24 2.09
C GLY A 52 11.46 19.64 1.19
N LEU A 53 12.64 19.17 1.57
CA LEU A 53 13.89 19.44 0.85
C LEU A 53 13.95 18.72 -0.51
N ALA A 54 13.15 17.67 -0.69
CA ALA A 54 13.03 16.93 -1.96
C ALA A 54 11.96 17.53 -2.90
N ARG A 55 11.33 18.66 -2.54
CA ARG A 55 10.25 19.27 -3.32
C ARG A 55 10.65 19.45 -4.79
N ASN A 56 9.79 19.00 -5.70
CA ASN A 56 9.97 19.06 -7.16
C ASN A 56 11.19 18.29 -7.69
N MET A 57 11.82 17.42 -6.89
CA MET A 57 12.91 16.58 -7.37
C MET A 57 12.36 15.32 -8.04
N VAL A 58 12.90 14.99 -9.20
CA VAL A 58 12.59 13.80 -9.99
C VAL A 58 13.91 13.27 -10.54
N LEU A 59 14.28 12.05 -10.16
CA LEU A 59 15.44 11.34 -10.66
C LEU A 59 15.24 10.90 -12.12
N PRO A 60 16.29 10.91 -12.97
CA PRO A 60 16.16 10.56 -14.37
C PRO A 60 15.52 9.19 -14.67
N LEU A 61 15.76 8.17 -13.84
CA LEU A 61 15.22 6.83 -14.05
C LEU A 61 13.72 6.72 -13.76
N GLU A 62 13.12 7.63 -13.00
CA GLU A 62 11.68 7.62 -12.69
C GLU A 62 10.81 7.65 -13.97
N LYS A 63 11.33 8.22 -15.06
CA LYS A 63 10.69 8.17 -16.39
C LYS A 63 10.34 6.75 -16.86
N TYR A 64 11.10 5.74 -16.41
CA TYR A 64 10.95 4.35 -16.80
C TYR A 64 10.25 3.50 -15.73
N MET A 65 9.90 4.09 -14.58
CA MET A 65 9.18 3.43 -13.51
C MET A 65 7.66 3.56 -13.69
N LEU A 66 6.91 2.60 -13.18
CA LEU A 66 5.45 2.71 -13.07
C LEU A 66 5.11 3.48 -11.79
N SER A 67 4.31 4.53 -11.92
CA SER A 67 3.74 5.21 -10.75
C SER A 67 2.78 4.29 -10.00
N TYR A 68 2.49 4.61 -8.73
CA TYR A 68 1.52 3.86 -7.93
C TYR A 68 0.14 3.85 -8.61
N ALA A 69 -0.27 4.99 -9.18
CA ALA A 69 -1.52 5.09 -9.91
C ALA A 69 -1.55 4.20 -11.18
N ASP A 70 -0.43 4.11 -11.90
CA ASP A 70 -0.30 3.22 -13.05
C ASP A 70 -0.34 1.75 -12.62
N ARG A 71 0.34 1.39 -11.53
CA ARG A 71 0.31 0.04 -10.97
C ARG A 71 -1.11 -0.35 -10.53
N VAL A 72 -1.83 0.53 -9.83
CA VAL A 72 -3.24 0.28 -9.48
C VAL A 72 -4.13 0.13 -10.73
N THR A 73 -3.86 0.89 -11.79
CA THR A 73 -4.60 0.75 -13.06
C THR A 73 -4.40 -0.65 -13.67
N LEU A 74 -3.16 -1.13 -13.69
CA LEU A 74 -2.80 -2.46 -14.19
C LEU A 74 -3.39 -3.58 -13.31
N ASP A 75 -3.30 -3.42 -11.98
CA ASP A 75 -3.82 -4.38 -11.01
C ASP A 75 -5.34 -4.49 -11.10
N GLN A 76 -6.05 -3.35 -11.24
CA GLN A 76 -7.50 -3.35 -11.40
C GLN A 76 -7.92 -4.08 -12.66
N ALA A 77 -7.31 -3.77 -13.82
CA ALA A 77 -7.62 -4.47 -15.07
C ALA A 77 -7.31 -5.98 -14.97
N THR A 78 -6.24 -6.35 -14.27
CA THR A 78 -5.90 -7.75 -14.00
C THR A 78 -6.96 -8.43 -13.14
N THR A 79 -7.41 -7.77 -12.07
CA THR A 79 -8.48 -8.26 -11.20
C THR A 79 -9.80 -8.45 -11.96
N ASP A 80 -10.19 -7.48 -12.80
CA ASP A 80 -11.41 -7.56 -13.61
C ASP A 80 -11.36 -8.74 -14.60
N LEU A 81 -10.21 -8.92 -15.26
CA LEU A 81 -9.96 -10.06 -16.13
C LEU A 81 -10.02 -11.41 -15.37
N GLN A 82 -9.50 -11.47 -14.14
CA GLN A 82 -9.58 -12.67 -13.32
C GLN A 82 -11.03 -13.03 -12.99
N GLN A 83 -11.84 -12.05 -12.56
CA GLN A 83 -13.26 -12.26 -12.26
C GLN A 83 -14.02 -12.71 -13.52
N LYS A 84 -13.76 -12.08 -14.68
CA LYS A 84 -14.32 -12.48 -15.98
C LYS A 84 -13.93 -13.90 -16.38
N CYS A 85 -12.67 -14.28 -16.17
CA CYS A 85 -12.18 -15.62 -16.44
C CYS A 85 -12.88 -16.66 -15.56
N MET A 86 -13.00 -16.38 -14.25
CA MET A 86 -13.69 -17.24 -13.28
C MET A 86 -15.18 -17.42 -13.63
N ALA A 87 -15.86 -16.35 -14.05
CA ALA A 87 -17.24 -16.40 -14.53
C ALA A 87 -17.39 -17.34 -15.74
N GLY A 88 -16.37 -17.38 -16.61
CA GLY A 88 -16.30 -18.33 -17.72
C GLY A 88 -16.17 -19.81 -17.35
N TYR A 89 -15.96 -20.14 -16.06
CA TYR A 89 -16.06 -21.49 -15.51
C TYR A 89 -17.28 -21.68 -14.59
N GLY A 90 -18.18 -20.68 -14.52
CA GLY A 90 -19.37 -20.70 -13.67
C GLY A 90 -19.15 -20.20 -12.24
N PHE A 91 -18.02 -19.54 -11.95
CA PHE A 91 -17.73 -19.00 -10.63
C PHE A 91 -17.85 -17.48 -10.61
N HIS A 92 -18.73 -16.97 -9.75
CA HIS A 92 -18.79 -15.54 -9.43
C HIS A 92 -17.96 -15.29 -8.18
N VAL A 93 -16.85 -14.56 -8.34
CA VAL A 93 -15.93 -14.22 -7.25
C VAL A 93 -15.76 -12.71 -7.19
N THR A 94 -15.79 -12.16 -5.99
CA THR A 94 -15.44 -10.76 -5.74
C THR A 94 -14.05 -10.74 -5.14
N LEU A 95 -13.08 -10.22 -5.89
CA LEU A 95 -11.69 -10.10 -5.44
C LEU A 95 -11.46 -8.72 -4.80
N PRO A 96 -10.47 -8.58 -3.90
CA PRO A 96 -10.13 -7.30 -3.29
C PRO A 96 -9.82 -6.21 -4.31
N GLU A 97 -10.23 -4.97 -4.00
CA GLU A 97 -10.00 -3.79 -4.82
C GLU A 97 -8.54 -3.30 -4.66
N PRO A 98 -7.75 -3.21 -5.75
CA PRO A 98 -6.42 -2.63 -5.72
C PRO A 98 -6.43 -1.14 -5.32
N GLY A 99 -5.35 -0.64 -4.71
CA GLY A 99 -5.21 0.79 -4.39
C GLY A 99 -5.67 1.21 -2.99
N ALA A 100 -6.15 0.26 -2.16
CA ALA A 100 -6.66 0.54 -0.81
C ALA A 100 -5.55 0.82 0.24
N ASN A 101 -4.30 0.48 -0.09
CA ASN A 101 -3.14 0.56 0.80
C ASN A 101 -1.97 1.23 0.06
N PRO A 102 -1.94 2.57 -0.04
CA PRO A 102 -0.89 3.28 -0.75
C PRO A 102 0.45 3.25 0.02
N PRO A 103 1.59 3.06 -0.69
CA PRO A 103 2.91 3.30 -0.14
C PRO A 103 3.17 4.80 0.08
N PRO A 104 4.24 5.17 0.83
CA PRO A 104 4.58 6.57 1.08
C PRO A 104 5.14 7.31 -0.15
N SER A 105 5.68 6.59 -1.14
CA SER A 105 6.20 7.11 -2.41
C SER A 105 5.44 6.52 -3.59
N THR A 106 5.37 7.27 -4.70
CA THR A 106 4.73 6.83 -5.94
C THR A 106 5.44 5.67 -6.63
N ASP A 107 6.76 5.53 -6.47
CA ASP A 107 7.56 4.48 -7.09
C ASP A 107 8.78 4.09 -6.24
N ASP A 108 9.57 3.16 -6.77
CA ASP A 108 10.73 2.57 -6.11
C ASP A 108 11.93 3.54 -6.00
N ALA A 109 11.90 4.73 -6.63
CA ALA A 109 12.90 5.77 -6.40
C ALA A 109 12.79 6.33 -4.97
N ASP A 110 11.58 6.32 -4.39
CA ASP A 110 11.29 6.78 -3.03
C ASP A 110 11.76 8.22 -2.78
N MET A 111 11.53 9.14 -3.72
CA MET A 111 12.14 10.48 -3.69
C MET A 111 11.90 11.28 -2.42
N GLU A 112 10.74 11.14 -1.77
CA GLU A 112 10.43 11.77 -0.49
C GLU A 112 11.42 11.36 0.62
N ARG A 113 11.92 10.12 0.59
CA ARG A 113 12.78 9.53 1.63
C ARG A 113 14.09 8.95 1.11
N ARG A 114 14.41 9.21 -0.17
CA ARG A 114 15.58 8.72 -0.89
C ARG A 114 16.91 9.05 -0.20
N TYR A 115 16.96 10.19 0.50
CA TYR A 115 18.14 10.65 1.27
C TYR A 115 17.85 10.74 2.77
N GLY A 116 16.99 9.86 3.27
CA GLY A 116 16.41 9.91 4.60
C GLY A 116 15.21 10.86 4.68
N ILE A 117 14.73 11.18 5.89
CA ILE A 117 13.62 12.14 6.03
C ILE A 117 14.02 13.52 5.49
N THR A 118 13.17 14.13 4.66
CA THR A 118 13.45 15.42 4.02
C THR A 118 12.41 16.50 4.30
N ASP A 119 11.27 16.15 4.88
CA ASP A 119 10.20 17.12 5.14
C ASP A 119 10.19 17.58 6.61
N PRO A 120 10.31 18.90 6.88
CA PRO A 120 10.37 19.43 8.24
C PRO A 120 9.03 19.31 8.99
N ASN A 121 7.88 19.33 8.29
CA ASN A 121 6.57 19.17 8.91
C ASN A 121 6.35 17.71 9.31
N ASP A 122 6.73 16.75 8.45
CA ASP A 122 6.67 15.34 8.79
C ASP A 122 7.65 15.01 9.93
N ALA A 123 8.86 15.57 9.91
CA ALA A 123 9.83 15.40 10.99
C ALA A 123 9.26 15.91 12.34
N ALA A 124 8.65 17.09 12.35
CA ALA A 124 8.04 17.66 13.55
C ALA A 124 6.82 16.89 14.04
N LYS A 125 6.02 16.33 13.13
CA LYS A 125 4.73 15.69 13.46
C LYS A 125 4.84 14.20 13.74
N TYR A 126 5.75 13.53 13.06
CA TYR A 126 5.85 12.06 13.03
C TYR A 126 7.25 11.55 13.40
N GLY A 127 8.26 12.42 13.53
CA GLY A 127 9.64 11.97 13.65
C GLY A 127 10.04 11.19 12.39
N TYR A 128 10.72 10.06 12.56
CA TYR A 128 11.06 9.18 11.43
C TYR A 128 9.92 8.27 10.98
N GLU A 129 8.83 8.19 11.73
CA GLU A 129 7.67 7.37 11.36
C GLU A 129 6.97 7.90 10.11
N LEU A 130 6.24 7.03 9.42
CA LEU A 130 5.36 7.44 8.33
C LEU A 130 4.10 8.13 8.88
N ALA A 131 3.49 9.01 8.07
CA ALA A 131 2.17 9.55 8.38
C ALA A 131 1.16 8.41 8.60
N PRO A 132 0.16 8.53 9.50
CA PRO A 132 -0.80 7.48 9.81
C PRO A 132 -1.47 6.83 8.60
N LYS A 133 -1.71 7.60 7.53
CA LYS A 133 -2.31 7.11 6.27
C LYS A 133 -1.47 6.04 5.55
N PHE A 134 -0.17 5.94 5.84
CA PHE A 134 0.74 4.96 5.26
C PHE A 134 1.11 3.83 6.24
N ARG A 135 0.64 3.89 7.49
CA ARG A 135 0.88 2.86 8.53
C ARG A 135 -0.31 1.92 8.72
N GLY A 136 -1.51 2.38 8.36
CA GLY A 136 -2.71 1.57 8.43
C GLY A 136 -2.82 0.62 7.25
N HIS A 137 -3.38 -0.55 7.51
CA HIS A 137 -3.86 -1.45 6.46
C HIS A 137 -5.37 -1.42 6.42
N THR A 138 -5.92 -0.99 5.30
CA THR A 138 -7.33 -1.18 4.96
C THR A 138 -7.55 -2.66 4.72
N SER A 139 -8.17 -3.32 5.72
CA SER A 139 -8.55 -4.72 5.61
C SER A 139 -9.72 -4.85 4.63
N GLN A 140 -9.58 -5.76 3.68
CA GLN A 140 -10.65 -6.14 2.76
C GLN A 140 -11.01 -7.59 3.01
N SER A 141 -12.29 -7.92 2.85
CA SER A 141 -12.71 -9.32 2.89
C SER A 141 -12.06 -10.05 1.71
N VAL A 142 -11.20 -11.03 2.02
CA VAL A 142 -10.69 -11.96 1.01
C VAL A 142 -11.62 -13.17 1.01
N PRO A 143 -12.25 -13.53 -0.13
CA PRO A 143 -13.17 -14.66 -0.16
C PRO A 143 -12.44 -15.96 0.17
N ASP A 144 -13.00 -16.77 1.07
CA ASP A 144 -12.51 -18.13 1.29
C ASP A 144 -12.96 -19.04 0.14
N LEU A 145 -12.13 -19.14 -0.89
CA LEU A 145 -12.46 -19.90 -2.08
C LEU A 145 -12.39 -21.41 -1.82
N PRO A 146 -13.39 -22.20 -2.29
CA PRO A 146 -13.30 -23.65 -2.35
C PRO A 146 -12.09 -24.12 -3.17
N GLY A 147 -11.58 -25.32 -2.88
CA GLY A 147 -10.35 -25.84 -3.52
C GLY A 147 -10.36 -25.77 -5.05
N VAL A 148 -11.48 -26.13 -5.68
CA VAL A 148 -11.62 -26.04 -7.14
C VAL A 148 -11.57 -24.61 -7.67
N GLN A 149 -12.11 -23.64 -6.94
CA GLN A 149 -12.05 -22.23 -7.34
C GLN A 149 -10.61 -21.70 -7.22
N VAL A 150 -9.85 -22.14 -6.20
CA VAL A 150 -8.42 -21.83 -6.10
C VAL A 150 -7.62 -22.43 -7.26
N GLU A 151 -7.93 -23.65 -7.66
CA GLU A 151 -7.30 -24.30 -8.81
C GLU A 151 -7.59 -23.54 -10.12
N VAL A 152 -8.84 -23.15 -10.37
CA VAL A 152 -9.19 -22.36 -11.56
C VAL A 152 -8.55 -20.97 -11.52
N LEU A 153 -8.54 -20.32 -10.35
CA LEU A 153 -7.97 -18.99 -10.20
C LEU A 153 -6.45 -18.99 -10.38
N THR A 154 -5.74 -19.90 -9.71
CA THR A 154 -4.28 -19.83 -9.55
C THR A 154 -3.50 -20.87 -10.36
N GLY A 155 -4.19 -21.87 -10.93
CA GLY A 155 -3.55 -23.03 -11.56
C GLY A 155 -2.89 -23.99 -10.57
N HIS A 156 -3.14 -23.84 -9.26
CA HIS A 156 -2.57 -24.66 -8.20
C HIS A 156 -3.63 -25.03 -7.15
N THR A 157 -3.40 -26.13 -6.43
CA THR A 157 -4.28 -26.54 -5.32
C THR A 157 -4.24 -25.53 -4.17
N LYS A 158 -5.35 -25.40 -3.44
CA LYS A 158 -5.43 -24.55 -2.26
C LYS A 158 -4.31 -24.88 -1.26
N PRO A 159 -3.51 -23.90 -0.80
CA PRO A 159 -2.45 -24.14 0.15
C PRO A 159 -3.02 -24.64 1.48
N VAL A 160 -2.29 -25.54 2.15
CA VAL A 160 -2.61 -25.94 3.52
C VAL A 160 -2.08 -24.87 4.45
N ILE A 161 -3.02 -24.10 5.00
CA ILE A 161 -2.74 -23.07 5.97
C ILE A 161 -2.54 -23.73 7.34
N ALA A 162 -1.34 -23.61 7.90
CA ALA A 162 -1.06 -24.01 9.26
C ALA A 162 -1.09 -22.80 10.18
N HIS A 163 -1.75 -22.95 11.33
CA HIS A 163 -1.67 -21.99 12.41
C HIS A 163 -0.53 -22.37 13.35
N PRO A 164 0.32 -21.42 13.77
CA PRO A 164 1.33 -21.67 14.79
C PRO A 164 0.68 -22.18 16.08
N LYS A 165 1.18 -23.29 16.63
CA LYS A 165 0.69 -23.86 17.92
C LYS A 165 1.02 -22.97 19.12
N ASP A 166 1.91 -22.00 18.94
CA ASP A 166 2.50 -21.10 19.95
C ASP A 166 1.76 -19.75 20.09
N GLY A 167 0.55 -19.61 19.54
CA GLY A 167 -0.32 -18.45 19.79
C GLY A 167 0.13 -17.14 19.13
N LYS A 168 1.19 -17.17 18.30
CA LYS A 168 1.60 -16.01 17.50
C LYS A 168 0.62 -15.81 16.34
N SER A 169 0.05 -14.61 16.24
CA SER A 169 -0.82 -14.24 15.12
C SER A 169 -0.03 -14.30 13.81
N GLY A 170 -0.44 -15.20 12.90
CA GLY A 170 0.14 -15.36 11.58
C GLY A 170 -0.39 -16.64 10.94
N PHE A 171 -0.47 -16.64 9.61
CA PHE A 171 -0.77 -17.84 8.83
C PHE A 171 0.52 -18.23 8.12
N TYR A 172 0.98 -19.46 8.32
CA TYR A 172 2.12 -19.99 7.58
C TYR A 172 1.59 -20.92 6.49
N VAL A 173 1.88 -20.57 5.23
CA VAL A 173 1.70 -21.50 4.12
C VAL A 173 2.76 -22.58 4.28
N THR A 174 2.33 -23.82 4.45
CA THR A 174 3.25 -24.94 4.60
C THR A 174 4.09 -25.08 3.31
N PRO A 175 5.43 -25.12 3.39
CA PRO A 175 6.28 -25.30 2.21
C PRO A 175 5.86 -26.53 1.40
N ASN A 176 5.88 -26.44 0.06
CA ASN A 176 5.49 -27.52 -0.86
C ASN A 176 4.06 -28.08 -0.69
N SER A 177 3.15 -27.32 -0.06
CA SER A 177 1.75 -27.74 0.09
C SER A 177 0.87 -27.50 -1.13
N VAL A 178 1.41 -26.82 -2.15
CA VAL A 178 0.71 -26.54 -3.40
C VAL A 178 1.17 -27.50 -4.48
N LYS A 179 0.21 -28.10 -5.17
CA LYS A 179 0.42 -28.96 -6.34
C LYS A 179 -0.18 -28.27 -7.57
N PRO A 180 0.25 -28.64 -8.80
CA PRO A 180 -0.44 -28.20 -10.01
C PRO A 180 -1.94 -28.54 -9.94
N ALA A 181 -2.79 -27.64 -10.45
CA ALA A 181 -4.22 -27.87 -10.56
C ALA A 181 -4.55 -29.02 -11.53
N ARG A 182 -5.80 -29.50 -11.46
CA ARG A 182 -6.38 -30.33 -12.51
C ARG A 182 -6.24 -29.69 -13.89
N THR A 183 -6.19 -30.51 -14.94
CA THR A 183 -6.04 -30.01 -16.32
C THR A 183 -7.33 -29.40 -16.88
N SER A 184 -8.49 -29.79 -16.36
CA SER A 184 -9.81 -29.29 -16.80
C SER A 184 -10.84 -29.27 -15.67
N TYR A 185 -11.88 -28.45 -15.83
CA TYR A 185 -13.04 -28.39 -14.95
C TYR A 185 -14.31 -28.29 -15.80
N ASN A 186 -15.32 -29.10 -15.50
CA ASN A 186 -16.58 -29.20 -16.26
C ASN A 186 -16.38 -29.31 -17.78
N GLY A 187 -15.44 -30.18 -18.21
CA GLY A 187 -15.14 -30.40 -19.62
C GLY A 187 -14.34 -29.28 -20.31
N LYS A 188 -13.98 -28.20 -19.59
CA LYS A 188 -13.19 -27.09 -20.11
C LYS A 188 -11.76 -27.13 -19.57
N ALA A 189 -10.78 -27.10 -20.47
CA ALA A 189 -9.37 -27.02 -20.09
C ALA A 189 -9.11 -25.76 -19.25
N LEU A 190 -8.35 -25.89 -18.16
CA LEU A 190 -7.96 -24.74 -17.36
C LEU A 190 -6.99 -23.84 -18.13
N LYS A 191 -7.02 -22.55 -17.80
CA LYS A 191 -6.04 -21.60 -18.32
C LYS A 191 -4.65 -21.95 -17.79
N LYS A 192 -3.60 -21.72 -18.61
CA LYS A 192 -2.21 -21.85 -18.17
C LYS A 192 -1.96 -20.90 -17.00
N GLY A 193 -1.47 -21.43 -15.88
CA GLY A 193 -1.30 -20.65 -14.64
C GLY A 193 -2.61 -20.15 -14.01
N GLY A 194 -3.76 -20.75 -14.37
CA GLY A 194 -5.08 -20.30 -13.93
C GLY A 194 -5.50 -18.95 -14.50
N CYS A 195 -6.59 -18.40 -13.99
CA CYS A 195 -7.05 -17.06 -14.35
C CYS A 195 -6.05 -15.95 -13.99
N VAL A 196 -5.22 -16.14 -12.96
CA VAL A 196 -4.12 -15.23 -12.61
C VAL A 196 -3.06 -15.20 -13.72
N GLY A 197 -2.56 -16.35 -14.16
CA GLY A 197 -1.59 -16.41 -15.26
C GLY A 197 -2.16 -15.84 -16.56
N TRP A 198 -3.38 -16.24 -16.92
CA TRP A 198 -4.05 -15.77 -18.12
C TRP A 198 -4.29 -14.25 -18.15
N SER A 199 -4.73 -13.66 -17.03
CA SER A 199 -4.96 -12.22 -16.94
C SER A 199 -3.67 -11.41 -17.11
N LYS A 200 -2.57 -11.85 -16.50
CA LYS A 200 -1.24 -11.25 -16.71
C LYS A 200 -0.80 -11.30 -18.19
N GLU A 201 -1.03 -12.45 -18.86
CA GLU A 201 -0.74 -12.59 -20.29
C GLU A 201 -1.56 -11.61 -21.16
N GLN A 202 -2.79 -11.24 -20.75
CA GLN A 202 -3.59 -10.25 -21.49
C GLN A 202 -3.03 -8.84 -21.38
N ILE A 203 -2.55 -8.46 -20.18
CA ILE A 203 -2.00 -7.11 -19.93
C ILE A 203 -0.57 -6.97 -20.49
N LYS A 204 0.12 -8.09 -20.77
CA LYS A 204 1.48 -8.13 -21.32
C LYS A 204 2.48 -7.34 -20.47
N LEU A 205 2.30 -7.39 -19.14
CA LEU A 205 3.23 -6.80 -18.20
C LEU A 205 4.33 -7.81 -17.86
N ASP A 206 5.58 -7.37 -17.95
CA ASP A 206 6.73 -8.17 -17.55
C ASP A 206 7.22 -7.66 -16.19
N ASP A 207 7.06 -8.47 -15.15
CA ASP A 207 7.48 -8.11 -13.78
C ASP A 207 9.01 -7.88 -13.71
N SER A 208 9.80 -8.42 -14.66
CA SER A 208 11.25 -8.20 -14.74
C SER A 208 11.65 -6.79 -15.21
N ASP A 209 10.77 -6.08 -15.93
CA ASP A 209 10.99 -4.70 -16.36
C ASP A 209 11.13 -3.77 -15.14
N ALA A 210 10.19 -3.87 -14.20
CA ALA A 210 10.22 -3.10 -12.97
C ALA A 210 11.48 -3.42 -12.15
N LEU A 211 11.83 -4.72 -12.01
CA LEU A 211 13.02 -5.14 -11.30
C LEU A 211 14.31 -4.56 -11.90
N PHE A 212 14.42 -4.51 -13.23
CA PHE A 212 15.58 -3.96 -13.91
C PHE A 212 15.78 -2.46 -13.58
N VAL A 213 14.72 -1.65 -13.69
CA VAL A 213 14.79 -0.21 -13.41
C VAL A 213 15.09 0.04 -11.93
N SER A 214 14.44 -0.68 -11.01
CA SER A 214 14.70 -0.56 -9.57
C SER A 214 16.13 -0.97 -9.18
N GLN A 215 16.72 -1.95 -9.87
CA GLN A 215 18.13 -2.29 -9.69
C GLN A 215 19.07 -1.19 -10.16
N LEU A 216 18.78 -0.52 -11.28
CA LEU A 216 19.58 0.63 -11.72
C LEU A 216 19.49 1.77 -10.70
N ALA A 217 18.30 2.07 -10.20
CA ALA A 217 18.10 3.06 -9.14
C ALA A 217 18.84 2.68 -7.85
N GLY A 218 18.77 1.43 -7.38
CA GLY A 218 19.53 1.01 -6.19
C GLY A 218 21.06 1.17 -6.37
N LYS A 219 21.55 0.93 -7.60
CA LYS A 219 22.96 1.13 -7.95
C LYS A 219 23.33 2.62 -8.02
N SER A 220 22.46 3.49 -8.53
CA SER A 220 22.73 4.93 -8.61
C SER A 220 22.84 5.56 -7.22
N LEU A 221 21.95 5.20 -6.29
CA LEU A 221 22.02 5.62 -4.88
C LEU A 221 23.30 5.16 -4.20
N THR A 222 23.62 3.87 -4.33
CA THR A 222 24.86 3.31 -3.74
C THR A 222 26.11 3.97 -4.35
N GLY A 223 26.05 4.29 -5.66
CA GLY A 223 27.11 4.99 -6.36
C GLY A 223 27.27 6.44 -5.89
N SER A 224 26.17 7.17 -5.72
CA SER A 224 26.19 8.59 -5.34
C SER A 224 26.73 8.81 -3.93
N GLN A 225 26.54 7.87 -3.01
CA GLN A 225 27.19 7.87 -1.69
C GLN A 225 28.72 7.93 -1.75
N ARG A 226 29.32 7.46 -2.85
CA ARG A 226 30.78 7.43 -3.02
C ARG A 226 31.33 8.73 -3.61
N ASP A 227 30.48 9.58 -4.17
CA ASP A 227 30.83 10.87 -4.73
C ASP A 227 31.50 11.78 -3.69
N GLY A 228 32.54 12.51 -4.11
CA GLY A 228 33.33 13.35 -3.21
C GLY A 228 32.53 14.51 -2.61
N GLY A 229 31.61 15.09 -3.38
CA GLY A 229 30.71 16.15 -2.95
C GLY A 229 29.68 15.63 -1.94
N VAL A 230 29.08 14.48 -2.22
CA VAL A 230 28.14 13.83 -1.29
C VAL A 230 28.82 13.46 0.02
N LYS A 231 29.98 12.80 -0.01
CA LYS A 231 30.76 12.49 1.21
C LYS A 231 31.10 13.74 2.02
N LYS A 232 31.45 14.85 1.37
CA LYS A 232 31.73 16.12 2.04
C LYS A 232 30.47 16.68 2.70
N ALA A 233 29.33 16.65 2.01
CA ALA A 233 28.04 17.12 2.54
C ALA A 233 27.55 16.26 3.71
N ILE A 234 27.71 14.93 3.65
CA ILE A 234 27.40 14.00 4.74
C ILE A 234 28.25 14.31 5.97
N ARG A 235 29.57 14.52 5.82
CA ARG A 235 30.44 14.93 6.95
C ARG A 235 30.00 16.25 7.56
N ALA A 236 29.66 17.24 6.73
CA ALA A 236 29.16 18.54 7.22
C ALA A 236 27.83 18.40 7.97
N TRP A 237 26.94 17.50 7.50
CA TRP A 237 25.69 17.17 8.18
C TRP A 237 25.96 16.49 9.52
N SER A 238 26.85 15.50 9.57
CA SER A 238 27.23 14.79 10.79
C SER A 238 27.79 15.77 11.84
N SER A 239 28.70 16.67 11.46
CA SER A 239 29.19 17.73 12.36
C SER A 239 28.10 18.68 12.85
N CYS A 240 27.07 18.93 12.03
CA CYS A 240 25.90 19.72 12.44
C CYS A 240 25.06 18.97 13.49
N MET A 241 24.85 17.67 13.30
CA MET A 241 24.15 16.80 14.25
C MET A 241 24.90 16.71 15.58
N ASP A 242 26.22 16.53 15.52
CA ASP A 242 27.10 16.52 16.69
C ASP A 242 26.98 17.80 17.51
N ALA A 243 26.95 18.97 16.85
CA ALA A 243 26.80 20.27 17.50
C ALA A 243 25.42 20.44 18.18
N LYS A 244 24.41 19.68 17.74
CA LYS A 244 23.05 19.63 18.31
C LYS A 244 22.88 18.55 19.38
N GLY A 245 23.96 17.85 19.72
CA GLY A 245 24.01 16.82 20.76
C GLY A 245 23.76 15.40 20.27
N HIS A 246 23.55 15.18 18.97
CA HIS A 246 23.35 13.86 18.39
C HIS A 246 24.69 13.28 17.93
N LYS A 247 25.35 12.53 18.81
CA LYS A 247 26.70 12.01 18.58
C LYS A 247 26.70 10.71 17.77
N ASN A 248 27.80 10.47 17.06
CA ASN A 248 28.10 9.20 16.38
C ASN A 248 27.08 8.83 15.29
N LEU A 249 26.67 9.82 14.50
CA LEU A 249 25.85 9.61 13.30
C LEU A 249 26.70 9.79 12.05
N ALA A 250 27.05 8.69 11.40
CA ALA A 250 27.89 8.72 10.20
C ALA A 250 27.13 9.29 8.98
N ASP A 251 25.84 8.99 8.88
CA ASP A 251 24.97 9.43 7.79
C ASP A 251 23.48 9.51 8.20
N PRO A 252 22.62 10.11 7.36
CA PRO A 252 21.19 10.24 7.67
C PRO A 252 20.42 8.91 7.80
N TYR A 253 20.92 7.80 7.25
CA TYR A 253 20.27 6.50 7.42
C TYR A 253 20.51 5.93 8.81
N GLU A 254 21.68 6.14 9.40
CA GLU A 254 21.91 5.80 10.80
C GLU A 254 21.00 6.59 11.74
N ALA A 255 20.78 7.88 11.46
CA ALA A 255 19.84 8.70 12.25
C ALA A 255 18.40 8.16 12.15
N MET A 256 17.99 7.73 10.95
CA MET A 256 16.70 7.06 10.76
C MET A 256 16.64 5.73 11.50
N ALA A 257 17.67 4.88 11.41
CA ALA A 257 17.70 3.59 12.09
C ALA A 257 17.61 3.71 13.61
N GLN A 258 18.22 4.76 14.19
CA GLN A 258 18.10 5.08 15.62
C GLN A 258 16.74 5.68 16.00
N GLY A 259 16.13 6.44 15.08
CA GLY A 259 14.91 7.20 15.35
C GLY A 259 13.61 6.46 15.05
N VAL A 260 13.61 5.42 14.20
CA VAL A 260 12.44 4.58 13.95
C VAL A 260 12.17 3.71 15.17
N THR A 261 10.93 3.72 15.63
CA THR A 261 10.49 2.89 16.74
C THR A 261 9.71 1.70 16.19
N ASP A 262 9.79 0.54 16.83
CA ASP A 262 9.10 -0.70 16.42
C ASP A 262 7.57 -0.66 16.65
N GLY A 263 6.94 0.49 16.42
CA GLY A 263 5.52 0.75 16.65
C GLY A 263 5.14 0.93 18.12
N ARG A 264 6.00 0.58 19.08
CA ARG A 264 5.70 0.67 20.53
C ARG A 264 5.85 2.07 21.11
N ALA A 265 6.55 2.96 20.41
CA ALA A 265 6.80 4.33 20.84
C ALA A 265 6.72 5.34 19.69
N SER A 266 5.76 5.18 18.77
CA SER A 266 5.51 6.19 17.74
C SER A 266 5.30 7.53 18.46
N LYS A 267 6.23 8.49 18.28
CA LYS A 267 6.31 9.80 18.96
C LYS A 267 7.11 9.88 20.28
N SER A 268 8.17 9.09 20.50
CA SER A 268 9.11 9.49 21.56
C SER A 268 9.62 10.91 21.25
N ARG A 269 9.63 11.79 22.26
CA ARG A 269 10.06 13.19 22.07
C ARG A 269 11.48 13.27 21.49
N ASP A 270 12.30 12.27 21.81
CA ASP A 270 13.67 12.15 21.34
C ASP A 270 13.74 11.80 19.84
N SER A 271 12.90 10.89 19.34
CA SER A 271 12.82 10.57 17.91
C SER A 271 12.38 11.79 17.08
N VAL A 272 11.37 12.53 17.56
CA VAL A 272 10.91 13.77 16.91
C VAL A 272 12.02 14.83 16.91
N LYS A 273 12.70 15.04 18.05
CA LYS A 273 13.82 15.98 18.12
C LYS A 273 14.95 15.58 17.17
N LEU A 274 15.31 14.30 17.11
CA LEU A 274 16.34 13.78 16.21
C LEU A 274 15.98 14.03 14.75
N ALA A 275 14.73 13.77 14.35
CA ALA A 275 14.27 14.01 12.97
C ALA A 275 14.25 15.51 12.62
N VAL A 276 13.78 16.37 13.52
CA VAL A 276 13.75 17.83 13.30
C VAL A 276 15.17 18.38 13.14
N ASP A 277 16.10 17.96 13.99
CA ASP A 277 17.50 18.35 13.90
C ASP A 277 18.17 17.80 12.64
N ASP A 278 17.86 16.57 12.21
CA ASP A 278 18.33 15.97 10.95
C ASP A 278 17.92 16.82 9.75
N VAL A 279 16.62 17.11 9.59
CA VAL A 279 16.13 17.92 8.46
C VAL A 279 16.73 19.33 8.49
N ALA A 280 16.87 19.94 9.68
CA ALA A 280 17.52 21.25 9.82
C ALA A 280 19.00 21.21 9.40
N CYS A 281 19.73 20.16 9.77
CA CYS A 281 21.11 19.97 9.34
C CYS A 281 21.23 19.70 7.85
N LYS A 282 20.32 18.90 7.25
CA LYS A 282 20.24 18.67 5.80
C LYS A 282 20.03 19.98 5.04
N GLN A 283 19.13 20.83 5.54
CA GLN A 283 18.87 22.15 4.98
C GLN A 283 20.10 23.05 5.07
N ARG A 284 20.77 23.09 6.22
CA ARG A 284 21.97 23.93 6.46
C ARG A 284 23.14 23.55 5.56
N THR A 285 23.31 22.26 5.27
CA THR A 285 24.43 21.75 4.49
C THR A 285 24.09 21.52 3.02
N ASN A 286 22.84 21.79 2.62
CA ASN A 286 22.31 21.52 1.28
C ASN A 286 22.47 20.04 0.85
N LEU A 287 22.46 19.12 1.82
CA LEU A 287 22.81 17.71 1.60
C LEU A 287 21.92 17.07 0.53
N VAL A 288 20.61 17.26 0.62
CA VAL A 288 19.61 16.64 -0.28
C VAL A 288 19.85 17.04 -1.74
N ARG A 289 20.07 18.33 -2.02
CA ARG A 289 20.35 18.81 -3.39
C ARG A 289 21.67 18.26 -3.93
N ILE A 290 22.75 18.31 -3.12
CA ILE A 290 24.07 17.81 -3.54
C ILE A 290 23.99 16.32 -3.90
N TRP A 291 23.28 15.55 -3.09
CA TRP A 291 23.10 14.13 -3.32
C TRP A 291 22.25 13.85 -4.56
N PHE A 292 21.12 14.54 -4.70
CA PHE A 292 20.25 14.47 -5.88
C PHE A 292 21.01 14.76 -7.17
N ASP A 293 21.81 15.84 -7.20
CA ASP A 293 22.56 16.22 -8.41
C ASP A 293 23.65 15.18 -8.75
N ALA A 294 24.28 14.57 -7.75
CA ALA A 294 25.27 13.52 -7.95
C ALA A 294 24.64 12.22 -8.47
N GLU A 295 23.53 11.79 -7.89
CA GLU A 295 22.79 10.60 -8.33
C GLU A 295 22.20 10.78 -9.72
N SER A 296 21.63 11.95 -10.00
CA SER A 296 21.10 12.28 -11.34
C SER A 296 22.16 12.15 -12.42
N LYS A 297 23.43 12.51 -12.16
CA LYS A 297 24.52 12.31 -13.12
C LYS A 297 24.80 10.82 -13.37
N ILE A 298 24.75 10.00 -12.32
CA ILE A 298 24.94 8.54 -12.44
C ILE A 298 23.79 7.93 -13.22
N GLU A 299 22.55 8.31 -12.93
CA GLU A 299 21.38 7.81 -13.63
C GLU A 299 21.36 8.21 -15.10
N ASN A 300 21.72 9.45 -15.43
CA ASN A 300 21.86 9.86 -16.84
C ASN A 300 22.88 8.99 -17.59
N LYS A 301 23.97 8.59 -16.94
CA LYS A 301 24.92 7.64 -17.52
C LYS A 301 24.32 6.23 -17.65
N GLN A 302 23.64 5.73 -16.63
CA GLN A 302 22.95 4.43 -16.71
C GLN A 302 21.91 4.42 -17.83
N ILE A 303 21.18 5.52 -18.03
CA ILE A 303 20.21 5.66 -19.12
C ILE A 303 20.92 5.61 -20.47
N ALA A 304 22.03 6.34 -20.64
CA ALA A 304 22.80 6.29 -21.87
C ALA A 304 23.33 4.87 -22.16
N ASP A 305 23.85 4.19 -21.13
CA ASP A 305 24.42 2.84 -21.23
C ASP A 305 23.35 1.76 -21.48
N ASN A 306 22.09 2.00 -21.10
CA ASN A 306 20.97 1.03 -21.20
C ASN A 306 19.81 1.53 -22.08
N LYS A 307 20.07 2.49 -22.98
CA LYS A 307 19.03 3.24 -23.70
C LYS A 307 18.00 2.36 -24.39
N ALA A 308 18.45 1.37 -25.16
CA ALA A 308 17.55 0.50 -25.93
C ALA A 308 16.61 -0.31 -25.02
N GLU A 309 17.12 -0.85 -23.91
CA GLU A 309 16.31 -1.62 -22.98
C GLU A 309 15.29 -0.74 -22.25
N LEU A 310 15.73 0.43 -21.76
CA LEU A 310 14.84 1.37 -21.07
C LEU A 310 13.74 1.94 -21.99
N GLU A 311 14.05 2.22 -23.25
CA GLU A 311 13.04 2.62 -24.25
C GLU A 311 12.05 1.49 -24.55
N ALA A 312 12.52 0.24 -24.59
CA ALA A 312 11.68 -0.93 -24.77
C ALA A 312 10.75 -1.13 -23.55
N ILE A 313 11.26 -0.99 -22.33
CA ILE A 313 10.49 -1.02 -21.07
C ILE A 313 9.41 0.06 -21.09
N ALA A 314 9.75 1.32 -21.39
CA ALA A 314 8.77 2.40 -21.49
C ALA A 314 7.67 2.09 -22.51
N SER A 315 8.02 1.52 -23.67
CA SER A 315 7.03 1.10 -24.66
C SER A 315 6.13 -0.02 -24.14
N ARG A 316 6.67 -1.02 -23.45
CA ARG A 316 5.90 -2.14 -22.87
C ARG A 316 4.94 -1.64 -21.78
N HIS A 317 5.43 -0.82 -20.85
CA HIS A 317 4.60 -0.16 -19.83
C HIS A 317 3.46 0.65 -20.46
N GLY A 318 3.75 1.49 -21.46
CA GLY A 318 2.72 2.28 -22.15
C GLY A 318 1.65 1.43 -22.85
N LYS A 319 2.06 0.33 -23.49
CA LYS A 319 1.11 -0.63 -24.11
C LYS A 319 0.25 -1.33 -23.07
N ALA A 320 0.85 -1.81 -21.97
CA ALA A 320 0.13 -2.47 -20.89
C ALA A 320 -0.92 -1.53 -20.27
N LEU A 321 -0.57 -0.26 -20.03
CA LEU A 321 -1.50 0.74 -19.52
C LEU A 321 -2.64 1.05 -20.49
N SER A 322 -2.34 1.13 -21.80
CA SER A 322 -3.37 1.31 -22.82
C SER A 322 -4.35 0.15 -22.85
N VAL A 323 -3.86 -1.10 -22.75
CA VAL A 323 -4.72 -2.29 -22.69
C VAL A 323 -5.57 -2.27 -21.42
N ALA A 324 -4.97 -1.98 -20.27
CA ALA A 324 -5.68 -1.92 -18.99
C ALA A 324 -6.82 -0.89 -19.00
N ARG A 325 -6.55 0.32 -19.48
CA ARG A 325 -7.56 1.40 -19.59
C ARG A 325 -8.69 1.04 -20.56
N ALA A 326 -8.38 0.35 -21.66
CA ALA A 326 -9.40 -0.11 -22.60
C ALA A 326 -10.30 -1.19 -22.01
N GLN A 327 -9.77 -2.09 -21.17
CA GLN A 327 -10.59 -3.10 -20.47
C GLN A 327 -11.56 -2.47 -19.47
N GLN A 328 -11.15 -1.39 -18.79
CA GLN A 328 -12.00 -0.70 -17.81
C GLN A 328 -13.12 0.13 -18.44
N ALA A 329 -13.00 0.47 -19.73
CA ALA A 329 -14.00 1.25 -20.46
C ALA A 329 -15.04 0.37 -21.20
N ALA A 330 -14.85 -0.95 -21.23
CA ALA A 330 -15.65 -1.92 -21.99
C ALA A 330 -16.64 -2.68 -21.09
#